data_AF-W6ZFE2-F1
#
_entry.id   AF-W6ZFE2-F1
#
_cell.length_a   1.000
_cell.length_b   1.000
_cell.length_c   1.000
_cell.angle_alpha   90.00
_cell.angle_beta   90.00
_cell.angle_gamma   90.00
#
_symmetry.space_group_name_H-M   'P 1'
#
loop_
_entity.id
_entity.type
_entity.pdbx_description
1 polymer ?
#
loop_
_entity_poly.entity_id
_entity_poly.type
_entity_poly.pdbx_seq_one_letter_code
_entity_poly.pdbx_strand_id
1 'polypeptide(L)'
;MSSNTPSTTSFFTFGPNDSFVAKSAAGLQYLQDHLLSRAVSEVHWAVLGPTPESWVLSSKDSAGKSNLKWGSAVPSRLQTVLNKTWHSPHLRAFLGPDDGFLVWHPDLIRWGNLPTALEDALQSWLTPSGWRVGPPRMVTWGPEGAFFAMSEYGDVVFKLGEGDAWEIYKETVEEWKAEKGFQWNQLAYIALDPSSADQFIAVRKDGTWAGSIDDVNEDALEGFALNFFAKAKSKHKAKPSTSQPGGDQQNGTAESEEKKREAAVKALYEKWSVETASMFAAAAAASAGPKQKTPRKIQVRSHSTSSDTPPPLHRLPSSTPKLFTMFPYLPGSLTTCALPACKMLKLEENSIHACHHDVEKLLRASGLYSYEWLRQERLRWHPDRFGRLCAEEWRETGKKLAGEMFKLMSVLMEDLKGDSGQGGSRGS
;
A
#
# COMPACT_ATOMS: atom_id res chain seq x y z
N MET A 1 -23.17 -23.41 19.07
CA MET A 1 -22.68 -22.03 19.29
C MET A 1 -21.44 -21.85 18.44
N SER A 2 -21.59 -21.34 17.22
CA SER A 2 -20.47 -21.11 16.30
C SER A 2 -19.70 -19.89 16.77
N SER A 3 -18.39 -20.02 16.99
CA SER A 3 -17.53 -18.92 17.39
C SER A 3 -17.57 -17.84 16.31
N ASN A 4 -18.09 -16.65 16.65
CA ASN A 4 -18.06 -15.45 15.82
C ASN A 4 -16.61 -14.96 15.71
N THR A 5 -15.84 -15.51 14.77
CA THR A 5 -14.55 -14.93 14.40
C THR A 5 -14.86 -13.64 13.62
N PRO A 6 -14.37 -12.46 14.04
CA PRO A 6 -14.57 -11.22 13.29
C PRO A 6 -14.04 -11.38 11.86
N SER A 7 -14.75 -10.82 10.89
CA SER A 7 -14.34 -10.78 9.49
C SER A 7 -13.04 -9.98 9.37
N THR A 8 -11.95 -10.69 9.11
CA THR A 8 -10.60 -10.14 8.93
C THR A 8 -10.35 -9.63 7.50
N THR A 9 -11.40 -9.47 6.69
CA THR A 9 -11.23 -9.07 5.30
C THR A 9 -10.85 -7.59 5.24
N SER A 10 -9.61 -7.32 4.81
CA SER A 10 -9.13 -5.98 4.47
C SER A 10 -9.72 -5.55 3.12
N PHE A 11 -10.07 -4.28 2.97
CA PHE A 11 -10.58 -3.71 1.71
C PHE A 11 -10.26 -2.22 1.60
N PHE A 12 -10.18 -1.73 0.37
CA PHE A 12 -9.99 -0.32 0.01
C PHE A 12 -10.84 0.01 -1.21
N THR A 13 -11.83 0.86 -1.07
CA THR A 13 -12.68 1.31 -2.19
C THR A 13 -12.42 2.77 -2.44
N PHE A 14 -12.19 3.18 -3.69
CA PHE A 14 -12.17 4.59 -4.08
C PHE A 14 -13.58 5.12 -4.27
N GLY A 15 -13.75 6.43 -4.17
CA GLY A 15 -14.99 7.18 -4.38
C GLY A 15 -14.68 8.59 -4.89
N PRO A 16 -15.72 9.38 -5.20
CA PRO A 16 -15.56 10.67 -5.87
C PRO A 16 -14.85 11.70 -4.98
N ASN A 17 -14.26 12.72 -5.62
CA ASN A 17 -13.55 13.81 -4.94
C ASN A 17 -12.43 13.30 -4.04
N ASP A 18 -11.65 12.34 -4.54
CA ASP A 18 -10.53 11.70 -3.84
C ASP A 18 -10.94 11.08 -2.50
N SER A 19 -12.19 10.58 -2.44
CA SER A 19 -12.67 9.82 -1.29
C SER A 19 -12.33 8.32 -1.45
N PHE A 20 -12.23 7.55 -0.36
CA PHE A 20 -11.87 6.14 -0.35
C PHE A 20 -12.26 5.41 0.94
N VAL A 21 -13.07 4.35 1.07
CA VAL A 21 -13.16 3.65 2.40
C VAL A 21 -12.08 2.58 2.54
N ALA A 22 -11.28 2.62 3.61
CA ALA A 22 -10.24 1.62 3.89
C ALA A 22 -10.45 0.89 5.22
N LYS A 23 -10.49 -0.44 5.18
CA LYS A 23 -10.36 -1.31 6.37
C LYS A 23 -9.11 -2.16 6.22
N SER A 24 -8.19 -2.03 7.17
CA SER A 24 -7.06 -2.95 7.33
C SER A 24 -7.19 -3.71 8.65
N ALA A 25 -6.23 -4.60 8.92
CA ALA A 25 -6.17 -5.27 10.20
C ALA A 25 -5.85 -4.30 11.37
N ALA A 26 -5.31 -3.10 11.09
CA ALA A 26 -5.12 -2.04 12.08
C ALA A 26 -6.44 -1.31 12.43
N GLY A 27 -7.48 -1.46 11.60
CA GLY A 27 -8.79 -0.88 11.82
C GLY A 27 -9.38 -0.27 10.55
N LEU A 28 -10.53 0.37 10.74
CA LEU A 28 -11.23 1.12 9.70
C LEU A 28 -10.74 2.57 9.74
N GLN A 29 -10.28 3.08 8.60
CA GLN A 29 -9.96 4.48 8.38
C GLN A 29 -10.91 4.98 7.30
N TYR A 30 -11.89 5.86 7.64
CA TYR A 30 -12.40 6.81 6.64
C TYR A 30 -13.34 7.99 6.98
N LEU A 31 -13.27 8.98 6.06
CA LEU A 31 -14.03 10.22 5.77
C LEU A 31 -15.37 9.95 5.04
N GLN A 32 -16.37 9.49 5.77
CA GLN A 32 -17.77 9.90 5.57
C GLN A 32 -18.42 9.69 6.93
N ASP A 33 -18.52 10.77 7.74
CA ASP A 33 -19.17 10.76 9.06
C ASP A 33 -20.59 10.16 9.02
N HIS A 34 -21.16 10.05 7.83
CA HIS A 34 -22.52 9.59 7.56
C HIS A 34 -22.63 8.06 7.44
N LEU A 35 -21.58 7.34 7.05
CA LEU A 35 -21.65 5.88 6.84
C LEU A 35 -21.62 5.10 8.16
N LEU A 36 -20.94 5.63 9.16
CA LEU A 36 -20.64 4.92 10.41
C LEU A 36 -21.33 5.61 11.58
N SER A 37 -22.65 5.48 11.66
CA SER A 37 -23.35 5.83 12.89
C SER A 37 -22.82 4.97 14.05
N ARG A 38 -22.93 5.46 15.29
CA ARG A 38 -22.55 4.73 16.53
C ARG A 38 -23.19 3.33 16.68
N ALA A 39 -24.11 2.95 15.80
CA ALA A 39 -24.78 1.66 15.79
C ALA A 39 -23.98 0.53 15.11
N VAL A 40 -22.89 0.83 14.39
CA VAL A 40 -22.09 -0.18 13.68
C VAL A 40 -21.00 -0.73 14.62
N SER A 41 -21.03 -2.04 14.89
CA SER A 41 -20.01 -2.74 15.69
C SER A 41 -18.87 -3.29 14.84
N GLU A 42 -19.18 -3.73 13.62
CA GLU A 42 -18.21 -4.33 12.69
C GLU A 42 -18.59 -4.00 11.24
N VAL A 43 -17.61 -3.62 10.43
CA VAL A 43 -17.79 -3.45 8.97
C VAL A 43 -17.22 -4.68 8.28
N HIS A 44 -18.02 -5.39 7.47
CA HIS A 44 -17.54 -6.54 6.70
C HIS A 44 -16.84 -6.10 5.42
N TRP A 45 -17.50 -5.21 4.66
CA TRP A 45 -17.00 -4.57 3.46
C TRP A 45 -17.82 -3.32 3.15
N ALA A 46 -17.25 -2.40 2.40
CA ALA A 46 -17.94 -1.27 1.81
C ALA A 46 -17.46 -1.07 0.37
N VAL A 47 -18.33 -0.51 -0.46
CA VAL A 47 -17.99 -0.03 -1.80
C VAL A 47 -18.56 1.36 -1.99
N LEU A 48 -17.78 2.23 -2.61
CA LEU A 48 -18.19 3.54 -3.09
C LEU A 48 -18.24 3.47 -4.62
N GLY A 49 -19.25 4.12 -5.20
CA GLY A 49 -19.42 4.29 -6.63
C GLY A 49 -18.90 5.65 -7.09
N PRO A 50 -19.22 6.05 -8.33
CA PRO A 50 -18.70 7.28 -8.94
C PRO A 50 -19.34 8.57 -8.41
N THR A 51 -20.35 8.50 -7.54
CA THR A 51 -21.04 9.66 -6.95
C THR A 51 -21.18 9.52 -5.44
N PRO A 52 -21.24 10.63 -4.67
CA PRO A 52 -21.18 10.57 -3.20
C PRO A 52 -22.32 9.77 -2.56
N GLU A 53 -23.48 9.74 -3.22
CA GLU A 53 -24.68 9.01 -2.82
C GLU A 53 -24.73 7.56 -3.36
N SER A 54 -23.72 7.12 -4.12
CA SER A 54 -23.62 5.77 -4.64
C SER A 54 -22.65 4.97 -3.78
N TRP A 55 -23.17 4.19 -2.84
CA TRP A 55 -22.36 3.38 -1.94
C TRP A 55 -23.16 2.21 -1.40
N VAL A 56 -22.48 1.13 -1.00
CA VAL A 56 -23.07 -0.01 -0.28
C VAL A 56 -22.18 -0.38 0.91
N LEU A 57 -22.80 -0.61 2.06
CA LEU A 57 -22.13 -0.97 3.32
C LEU A 57 -22.74 -2.25 3.88
N SER A 58 -21.91 -3.30 4.01
CA SER A 58 -22.24 -4.49 4.79
C SER A 58 -21.59 -4.39 6.16
N SER A 59 -22.40 -4.47 7.21
CA SER A 59 -21.95 -4.30 8.59
C SER A 59 -22.72 -5.18 9.56
N LYS A 60 -22.28 -5.19 10.81
CA LYS A 60 -22.94 -5.79 11.96
C LYS A 60 -23.27 -4.68 12.95
N ASP A 61 -24.47 -4.70 13.51
CA ASP A 61 -24.82 -3.75 14.57
C ASP A 61 -24.34 -4.21 15.95
N SER A 62 -24.56 -3.38 16.97
CA SER A 62 -24.25 -3.70 18.37
C SER A 62 -25.02 -4.90 18.93
N ALA A 63 -26.15 -5.28 18.33
CA ALA A 63 -26.92 -6.48 18.68
C ALA A 63 -26.38 -7.74 17.98
N GLY A 64 -25.37 -7.59 17.11
CA GLY A 64 -24.76 -8.68 16.36
C GLY A 64 -25.52 -9.07 15.09
N LYS A 65 -26.54 -8.30 14.69
CA LYS A 65 -27.32 -8.56 13.47
C LYS A 65 -26.61 -7.96 12.27
N SER A 66 -26.53 -8.73 11.18
CA SER A 66 -25.98 -8.26 9.91
C SER A 66 -26.96 -7.32 9.21
N ASN A 67 -26.44 -6.18 8.79
CA ASN A 67 -27.18 -5.12 8.13
C ASN A 67 -26.51 -4.78 6.80
N LEU A 68 -27.35 -4.49 5.80
CA LEU A 68 -26.93 -3.97 4.51
C LEU A 68 -27.58 -2.60 4.35
N LYS A 69 -26.77 -1.58 4.07
CA LYS A 69 -27.23 -0.21 3.80
C LYS A 69 -26.64 0.25 2.49
N TRP A 70 -27.32 1.16 1.82
CA TRP A 70 -26.83 1.75 0.59
C TRP A 70 -27.35 3.18 0.41
N GLY A 71 -26.63 3.95 -0.39
CA GLY A 71 -26.98 5.33 -0.73
C GLY A 71 -28.08 5.42 -1.80
N SER A 72 -28.67 6.60 -1.92
CA SER A 72 -29.81 6.85 -2.82
C SER A 72 -29.46 6.79 -4.31
N ALA A 73 -28.17 6.95 -4.68
CA ALA A 73 -27.72 6.91 -6.07
C ALA A 73 -27.16 5.54 -6.49
N VAL A 74 -27.39 4.48 -5.71
CA VAL A 74 -27.12 3.11 -6.18
C VAL A 74 -28.07 2.76 -7.34
N PRO A 75 -27.62 2.06 -8.40
CA PRO A 75 -28.47 1.73 -9.55
C PRO A 75 -29.80 1.06 -9.15
N SER A 76 -30.92 1.50 -9.72
CA SER A 76 -32.27 1.05 -9.34
C SER A 76 -32.46 -0.48 -9.43
N ARG A 77 -31.83 -1.09 -10.44
CA ARG A 77 -31.80 -2.55 -10.60
C ARG A 77 -31.04 -3.23 -9.46
N LEU A 78 -29.92 -2.67 -9.02
CA LEU A 78 -29.20 -3.16 -7.84
C LEU A 78 -30.03 -2.97 -6.57
N GLN A 79 -30.67 -1.82 -6.36
CA GLN A 79 -31.58 -1.63 -5.22
C GLN A 79 -32.67 -2.70 -5.15
N THR A 80 -33.26 -3.06 -6.30
CA THR A 80 -34.26 -4.15 -6.39
C THR A 80 -33.68 -5.49 -5.97
N VAL A 81 -32.42 -5.78 -6.30
CA VAL A 81 -31.72 -6.99 -5.84
C VAL A 81 -31.46 -6.92 -4.34
N LEU A 82 -30.87 -5.83 -3.85
CA LEU A 82 -30.51 -5.66 -2.43
C LEU A 82 -31.74 -5.76 -1.51
N ASN A 83 -32.89 -5.21 -1.93
CA ASN A 83 -34.15 -5.30 -1.18
C ASN A 83 -34.72 -6.73 -1.06
N LYS A 84 -34.36 -7.63 -1.98
CA LYS A 84 -34.85 -9.02 -2.01
C LYS A 84 -33.82 -10.03 -1.50
N THR A 85 -32.58 -9.61 -1.30
CA THR A 85 -31.47 -10.50 -0.96
C THR A 85 -31.33 -10.63 0.55
N TRP A 86 -30.90 -11.79 1.04
CA TRP A 86 -30.59 -11.98 2.45
C TRP A 86 -29.28 -11.26 2.80
N HIS A 87 -29.20 -10.76 4.04
CA HIS A 87 -27.98 -10.14 4.53
C HIS A 87 -26.96 -11.23 4.87
N SER A 88 -25.92 -11.34 4.05
CA SER A 88 -24.81 -12.30 4.24
C SER A 88 -23.48 -11.56 4.24
N PRO A 89 -22.54 -11.91 5.14
CA PRO A 89 -21.17 -11.40 5.07
C PRO A 89 -20.42 -11.91 3.84
N HIS A 90 -20.96 -12.88 3.09
CA HIS A 90 -20.41 -13.40 1.83
C HIS A 90 -20.97 -12.71 0.59
N LEU A 91 -22.02 -11.89 0.72
CA LEU A 91 -22.47 -11.04 -0.38
C LEU A 91 -21.34 -10.06 -0.71
N ARG A 92 -21.10 -9.80 -1.98
CA ARG A 92 -20.17 -8.77 -2.47
C ARG A 92 -20.89 -7.91 -3.50
N ALA A 93 -20.59 -6.62 -3.50
CA ALA A 93 -21.07 -5.71 -4.52
C ALA A 93 -19.92 -4.81 -4.96
N PHE A 94 -19.91 -4.47 -6.25
CA PHE A 94 -19.04 -3.48 -6.85
C PHE A 94 -19.89 -2.49 -7.65
N LEU A 95 -19.49 -1.22 -7.58
CA LEU A 95 -20.11 -0.10 -8.28
C LEU A 95 -19.05 0.50 -9.19
N GLY A 96 -19.44 0.86 -10.40
CA GLY A 96 -18.53 1.48 -11.35
C GLY A 96 -19.20 2.59 -12.16
N PRO A 97 -18.53 3.09 -13.21
CA PRO A 97 -19.08 4.10 -14.12
C PRO A 97 -20.42 3.70 -14.72
N ASP A 98 -21.18 4.69 -15.21
CA ASP A 98 -22.39 4.50 -16.05
C ASP A 98 -23.50 3.63 -15.41
N ASP A 99 -23.73 3.81 -14.11
CA ASP A 99 -24.62 2.97 -13.29
C ASP A 99 -24.26 1.47 -13.34
N GLY A 100 -22.99 1.19 -13.66
CA GLY A 100 -22.41 -0.13 -13.67
C GLY A 100 -22.43 -0.75 -12.28
N PHE A 101 -22.88 -2.00 -12.20
CA PHE A 101 -22.78 -2.76 -10.95
C PHE A 101 -22.59 -4.24 -11.21
N LEU A 102 -21.97 -4.89 -10.23
CA LEU A 102 -21.91 -6.34 -10.10
C LEU A 102 -22.20 -6.69 -8.64
N VAL A 103 -23.13 -7.62 -8.41
CA VAL A 103 -23.40 -8.17 -7.09
C VAL A 103 -23.38 -9.69 -7.18
N TRP A 104 -22.66 -10.32 -6.26
CA TRP A 104 -22.60 -11.78 -6.20
C TRP A 104 -22.55 -12.34 -4.79
N HIS A 105 -23.01 -13.58 -4.71
CA HIS A 105 -23.01 -14.52 -3.60
C HIS A 105 -22.83 -15.92 -4.21
N PRO A 106 -22.42 -16.95 -3.46
CA PRO A 106 -22.43 -18.34 -3.95
C PRO A 106 -23.70 -18.77 -4.71
N ASP A 107 -24.87 -18.22 -4.35
CA ASP A 107 -26.19 -18.59 -4.90
C ASP A 107 -26.82 -17.50 -5.78
N LEU A 108 -26.12 -16.38 -6.00
CA LEU A 108 -26.66 -15.23 -6.72
C LEU A 108 -25.54 -14.55 -7.49
N ILE A 109 -25.78 -14.24 -8.76
CA ILE A 109 -25.01 -13.22 -9.47
C ILE A 109 -25.94 -12.37 -10.31
N ARG A 110 -25.80 -11.05 -10.22
CA ARG A 110 -26.48 -10.09 -11.09
C ARG A 110 -25.51 -8.95 -11.40
N TRP A 111 -25.61 -8.43 -12.62
CA TRP A 111 -24.89 -7.23 -13.04
C TRP A 111 -25.78 -6.36 -13.94
N GLY A 112 -25.32 -5.15 -14.20
CA GLY A 112 -25.87 -4.24 -15.20
C GLY A 112 -24.80 -3.24 -15.62
N ASN A 113 -24.88 -2.80 -16.88
CA ASN A 113 -24.01 -1.78 -17.47
C ASN A 113 -22.51 -2.03 -17.24
N LEU A 114 -22.05 -3.26 -17.44
CA LEU A 114 -20.62 -3.57 -17.40
C LEU A 114 -19.96 -3.21 -18.75
N PRO A 115 -18.66 -2.89 -18.76
CA PRO A 115 -17.90 -2.88 -20.01
C PRO A 115 -18.08 -4.22 -20.74
N THR A 116 -18.33 -4.18 -22.05
CA THR A 116 -18.68 -5.38 -22.85
C THR A 116 -17.66 -6.51 -22.67
N ALA A 117 -16.36 -6.19 -22.70
CA ALA A 117 -15.31 -7.18 -22.50
C ALA A 117 -15.28 -7.78 -21.08
N LEU A 118 -15.71 -7.04 -20.05
CA LEU A 118 -15.87 -7.56 -18.69
C LEU A 118 -17.10 -8.46 -18.60
N GLU A 119 -18.21 -8.06 -19.22
CA GLU A 119 -19.41 -8.90 -19.30
C GLU A 119 -19.12 -10.23 -20.01
N ASP A 120 -18.47 -10.19 -21.17
CA ASP A 120 -18.07 -11.39 -21.92
C ASP A 120 -17.18 -12.31 -21.08
N ALA A 121 -16.23 -11.74 -20.32
CA ALA A 121 -15.39 -12.48 -19.40
C ALA A 121 -16.22 -13.20 -18.32
N LEU A 122 -17.12 -12.48 -17.64
CA LEU A 122 -17.98 -13.05 -16.60
C LEU A 122 -18.95 -14.10 -17.16
N GLN A 123 -19.52 -13.86 -18.34
CA GLN A 123 -20.39 -14.82 -19.02
C GLN A 123 -19.61 -16.09 -19.39
N SER A 124 -18.35 -15.96 -19.82
CA SER A 124 -17.49 -17.12 -20.11
C SER A 124 -17.22 -17.96 -18.85
N TRP A 125 -17.29 -17.37 -17.65
CA TRP A 125 -17.10 -18.09 -16.40
C TRP A 125 -18.33 -18.85 -15.93
N LEU A 126 -19.47 -18.68 -16.61
CA LEU A 126 -20.73 -19.31 -16.27
C LEU A 126 -21.04 -20.49 -17.21
N THR A 127 -21.79 -21.43 -16.66
CA THR A 127 -22.47 -22.52 -17.35
C THR A 127 -23.94 -22.51 -16.95
N PRO A 128 -24.82 -23.23 -17.66
CA PRO A 128 -26.22 -23.39 -17.22
C PRO A 128 -26.36 -23.97 -15.80
N SER A 129 -25.34 -24.67 -15.28
CA SER A 129 -25.34 -25.32 -13.96
C SER A 129 -24.55 -24.57 -12.88
N GLY A 130 -23.98 -23.40 -13.19
CA GLY A 130 -23.17 -22.61 -12.25
C GLY A 130 -21.80 -22.24 -12.80
N TRP A 131 -20.81 -22.10 -11.93
CA TRP A 131 -19.48 -21.56 -12.27
C TRP A 131 -18.58 -22.57 -12.99
N ARG A 132 -18.13 -22.24 -14.21
CA ARG A 132 -17.12 -23.01 -14.97
C ARG A 132 -15.74 -22.93 -14.32
N VAL A 133 -15.35 -21.73 -13.89
CA VAL A 133 -14.01 -21.43 -13.36
C VAL A 133 -14.07 -20.82 -11.97
N GLY A 134 -15.11 -21.16 -11.21
CA GLY A 134 -15.38 -20.60 -9.89
C GLY A 134 -16.02 -19.21 -9.95
N PRO A 135 -16.60 -18.74 -8.83
CA PRO A 135 -17.16 -17.40 -8.73
C PRO A 135 -16.07 -16.33 -8.83
N PRO A 136 -16.45 -15.06 -9.04
CA PRO A 136 -15.51 -13.96 -9.01
C PRO A 136 -14.91 -13.84 -7.61
N ARG A 137 -13.58 -13.85 -7.56
CA ARG A 137 -12.82 -13.56 -6.35
C ARG A 137 -12.60 -12.06 -6.21
N MET A 138 -12.23 -11.41 -7.32
CA MET A 138 -11.96 -9.97 -7.40
C MET A 138 -12.48 -9.46 -8.75
N VAL A 139 -13.26 -8.38 -8.73
CA VAL A 139 -13.71 -7.68 -9.94
C VAL A 139 -13.70 -6.19 -9.63
N THR A 140 -13.07 -5.40 -10.47
CA THR A 140 -13.06 -3.94 -10.35
C THR A 140 -12.93 -3.34 -11.74
N TRP A 141 -13.55 -2.19 -11.97
CA TRP A 141 -13.43 -1.48 -13.23
C TRP A 141 -13.52 0.02 -12.99
N GLY A 142 -12.82 0.77 -13.82
CA GLY A 142 -12.84 2.22 -13.83
C GLY A 142 -13.38 2.76 -15.14
N PRO A 143 -13.28 4.07 -15.35
CA PRO A 143 -13.61 4.72 -16.61
C PRO A 143 -12.81 4.17 -17.81
N GLU A 144 -13.21 4.57 -19.03
CA GLU A 144 -12.58 4.16 -20.31
C GLU A 144 -12.51 2.62 -20.53
N GLY A 145 -13.36 1.87 -19.84
CA GLY A 145 -13.44 0.42 -19.96
C GLY A 145 -12.22 -0.32 -19.38
N ALA A 146 -11.42 0.31 -18.52
CA ALA A 146 -10.38 -0.38 -17.76
C ALA A 146 -11.01 -1.31 -16.73
N PHE A 147 -10.54 -2.55 -16.65
CA PHE A 147 -11.02 -3.49 -15.65
C PHE A 147 -9.98 -4.54 -15.29
N PHE A 148 -10.18 -5.15 -14.12
CA PHE A 148 -9.51 -6.36 -13.68
C PHE A 148 -10.54 -7.32 -13.11
N ALA A 149 -10.50 -8.58 -13.54
CA ALA A 149 -11.32 -9.65 -13.00
C ALA A 149 -10.48 -10.91 -12.79
N MET A 150 -10.62 -11.52 -11.62
CA MET A 150 -10.03 -12.82 -11.28
C MET A 150 -11.07 -13.73 -10.63
N SER A 151 -11.18 -14.97 -11.09
CA SER A 151 -12.02 -16.00 -10.49
C SER A 151 -11.35 -16.68 -9.28
N GLU A 152 -12.14 -17.40 -8.47
CA GLU A 152 -11.61 -18.22 -7.38
C GLU A 152 -10.64 -19.31 -7.86
N TYR A 153 -10.78 -19.81 -9.11
CA TYR A 153 -9.88 -20.83 -9.66
C TYR A 153 -8.65 -20.24 -10.36
N GLY A 154 -8.52 -18.90 -10.37
CA GLY A 154 -7.34 -18.21 -10.86
C GLY A 154 -7.38 -17.79 -12.33
N ASP A 155 -8.53 -17.91 -13.00
CA ASP A 155 -8.72 -17.32 -14.33
C ASP A 155 -8.72 -15.80 -14.22
N VAL A 156 -7.88 -15.15 -15.02
CA VAL A 156 -7.67 -13.70 -14.98
C VAL A 156 -7.94 -13.08 -16.33
N VAL A 157 -8.77 -12.04 -16.34
CA VAL A 157 -9.07 -11.23 -17.52
C VAL A 157 -9.01 -9.76 -17.12
N PHE A 158 -8.38 -8.93 -17.93
CA PHE A 158 -8.26 -7.50 -17.68
C PHE A 158 -8.16 -6.71 -18.98
N LYS A 159 -8.51 -5.43 -18.92
CA LYS A 159 -8.28 -4.42 -19.97
C LYS A 159 -7.69 -3.18 -19.33
N LEU A 160 -6.73 -2.55 -20.00
CA LEU A 160 -5.94 -1.42 -19.47
C LEU A 160 -6.53 -0.05 -19.86
N GLY A 161 -7.84 0.01 -20.09
CA GLY A 161 -8.52 1.22 -20.58
C GLY A 161 -8.31 1.48 -22.07
N GLU A 162 -8.79 2.63 -22.54
CA GLU A 162 -8.59 3.14 -23.90
C GLU A 162 -7.60 4.30 -23.90
N GLY A 163 -6.74 4.34 -24.92
CA GLY A 163 -5.67 5.34 -25.02
C GLY A 163 -4.65 5.22 -23.88
N ASP A 164 -4.28 6.38 -23.32
CA ASP A 164 -3.26 6.51 -22.27
C ASP A 164 -3.87 6.87 -20.89
N ALA A 165 -5.18 6.65 -20.69
CA ALA A 165 -5.89 7.07 -19.48
C ALA A 165 -5.44 6.33 -18.20
N TRP A 166 -4.88 5.13 -18.35
CA TRP A 166 -4.47 4.25 -17.24
C TRP A 166 -2.99 3.87 -17.34
N GLU A 167 -2.12 4.86 -17.56
CA GLU A 167 -0.70 4.65 -17.82
C GLU A 167 0.04 3.96 -16.66
N ILE A 168 -0.18 4.39 -15.40
CA ILE A 168 0.48 3.81 -14.22
C ILE A 168 -0.06 2.39 -13.96
N TYR A 169 -1.37 2.19 -14.11
CA TYR A 169 -1.96 0.84 -14.00
C TYR A 169 -1.41 -0.10 -15.08
N LYS A 170 -1.29 0.38 -16.32
CA LYS A 170 -0.71 -0.35 -17.45
C LYS A 170 0.74 -0.72 -17.19
N GLU A 171 1.58 0.23 -16.78
CA GLU A 171 2.99 -0.01 -16.44
C GLU A 171 3.10 -1.09 -15.36
N THR A 172 2.30 -0.99 -14.29
CA THR A 172 2.28 -1.96 -13.19
C THR A 172 1.94 -3.37 -13.68
N VAL A 173 0.91 -3.49 -14.53
CA VAL A 173 0.47 -4.78 -15.07
C VAL A 173 1.50 -5.38 -16.02
N GLU A 174 2.12 -4.56 -16.87
CA GLU A 174 3.18 -4.98 -17.79
C GLU A 174 4.44 -5.41 -17.04
N GLU A 175 4.81 -4.68 -15.99
CA GLU A 175 5.93 -5.00 -15.11
C GLU A 175 5.74 -6.36 -14.43
N TRP A 176 4.57 -6.59 -13.80
CA TRP A 176 4.29 -7.87 -13.15
C TRP A 176 4.23 -9.02 -14.15
N LYS A 177 3.73 -8.80 -15.37
CA LYS A 177 3.79 -9.81 -16.44
C LYS A 177 5.22 -10.13 -16.87
N ALA A 178 6.13 -9.16 -16.83
CA ALA A 178 7.53 -9.35 -17.18
C ALA A 178 8.35 -9.98 -16.05
N GLU A 179 7.86 -9.95 -14.81
CA GLU A 179 8.53 -10.55 -13.66
C GLU A 179 8.58 -12.08 -13.77
N LYS A 180 9.81 -12.62 -13.68
CA LYS A 180 10.04 -14.06 -13.81
C LYS A 180 9.36 -14.83 -12.68
N GLY A 181 8.40 -15.67 -13.04
CA GLY A 181 7.69 -16.54 -12.09
C GLY A 181 6.50 -15.87 -11.40
N PHE A 182 6.15 -14.64 -11.78
CA PHE A 182 4.91 -14.02 -11.32
C PHE A 182 3.71 -14.85 -11.76
N GLN A 183 2.75 -14.97 -10.85
CA GLN A 183 1.47 -15.60 -11.09
C GLN A 183 0.37 -14.71 -10.54
N TRP A 184 -0.70 -14.51 -11.29
CA TRP A 184 -1.83 -13.68 -10.84
C TRP A 184 -2.50 -14.18 -9.55
N ASN A 185 -2.34 -15.47 -9.23
CA ASN A 185 -2.80 -16.02 -7.95
C ASN A 185 -2.04 -15.45 -6.73
N GLN A 186 -0.89 -14.79 -6.94
CA GLN A 186 -0.13 -14.04 -5.94
C GLN A 186 -0.80 -12.71 -5.63
N LEU A 187 -1.73 -12.23 -6.48
CA LEU A 187 -2.52 -11.05 -6.19
C LEU A 187 -3.48 -11.35 -5.04
N ALA A 188 -3.42 -10.51 -4.01
CA ALA A 188 -4.28 -10.59 -2.84
C ALA A 188 -5.43 -9.58 -2.90
N TYR A 189 -5.18 -8.40 -3.47
CA TYR A 189 -6.15 -7.32 -3.58
C TYR A 189 -5.88 -6.44 -4.80
N ILE A 190 -6.96 -5.90 -5.38
CA ILE A 190 -6.91 -4.84 -6.38
C ILE A 190 -8.21 -4.05 -6.33
N ALA A 191 -8.10 -2.73 -6.46
CA ALA A 191 -9.23 -1.84 -6.67
C ALA A 191 -8.81 -0.76 -7.65
N LEU A 192 -9.67 -0.48 -8.63
CA LEU A 192 -9.57 0.63 -9.57
C LEU A 192 -10.60 1.69 -9.13
N ASP A 193 -10.27 2.96 -9.29
CA ASP A 193 -11.22 4.03 -9.01
C ASP A 193 -12.33 4.07 -10.07
N PRO A 194 -13.62 4.03 -9.65
CA PRO A 194 -14.74 4.07 -10.57
C PRO A 194 -15.00 5.46 -11.19
N SER A 195 -14.32 6.51 -10.72
CA SER A 195 -14.54 7.91 -11.06
C SER A 195 -13.32 8.60 -11.68
N SER A 196 -12.13 8.11 -11.37
CA SER A 196 -10.86 8.73 -11.78
C SER A 196 -9.99 7.72 -12.51
N ALA A 197 -9.53 8.08 -13.71
CA ALA A 197 -8.56 7.27 -14.43
C ALA A 197 -7.20 7.31 -13.72
N ASP A 198 -6.46 6.21 -13.78
CA ASP A 198 -5.12 6.05 -13.21
C ASP A 198 -5.05 6.05 -11.67
N GLN A 199 -6.17 6.13 -10.94
CA GLN A 199 -6.20 5.84 -9.50
C GLN A 199 -6.52 4.35 -9.25
N PHE A 200 -5.62 3.66 -8.56
CA PHE A 200 -5.80 2.25 -8.22
C PHE A 200 -4.90 1.83 -7.05
N ILE A 201 -5.16 0.64 -6.52
CA ILE A 201 -4.25 -0.07 -5.63
C ILE A 201 -4.27 -1.55 -5.94
N ALA A 202 -3.11 -2.18 -5.88
CA ALA A 202 -2.92 -3.60 -6.05
C ALA A 202 -1.93 -4.13 -5.00
N VAL A 203 -2.28 -5.18 -4.27
CA VAL A 203 -1.47 -5.78 -3.19
C VAL A 203 -1.27 -7.26 -3.46
N ARG A 204 -0.02 -7.73 -3.41
CA ARG A 204 0.38 -9.13 -3.55
C ARG A 204 0.45 -9.82 -2.20
N LYS A 205 0.38 -11.15 -2.19
CA LYS A 205 0.45 -12.01 -0.99
C LYS A 205 1.78 -11.92 -0.24
N ASP A 206 2.85 -11.51 -0.92
CA ASP A 206 4.18 -11.28 -0.34
C ASP A 206 4.30 -9.89 0.32
N GLY A 207 3.26 -9.06 0.25
CA GLY A 207 3.25 -7.70 0.79
C GLY A 207 3.74 -6.63 -0.19
N THR A 208 4.25 -7.03 -1.36
CA THR A 208 4.55 -6.09 -2.45
C THR A 208 3.25 -5.44 -2.92
N TRP A 209 3.27 -4.14 -3.19
CA TRP A 209 2.09 -3.41 -3.64
C TRP A 209 2.48 -2.35 -4.66
N ALA A 210 1.49 -1.94 -5.44
CA ALA A 210 1.55 -0.81 -6.37
C ALA A 210 0.24 -0.05 -6.26
N GLY A 211 0.26 1.24 -6.47
CA GLY A 211 -0.95 2.05 -6.46
C GLY A 211 -0.67 3.48 -6.81
N SER A 212 -1.73 4.18 -7.16
CA SER A 212 -1.74 5.59 -7.45
C SER A 212 -3.04 6.19 -6.92
N ILE A 213 -2.92 7.32 -6.24
CA ILE A 213 -4.03 8.12 -5.70
C ILE A 213 -3.55 9.58 -5.70
N ASP A 214 -4.45 10.54 -5.53
CA ASP A 214 -4.07 11.93 -5.32
C ASP A 214 -3.05 12.09 -4.17
N ASP A 215 -2.07 12.97 -4.35
CA ASP A 215 -0.94 13.20 -3.44
C ASP A 215 -1.39 13.45 -1.99
N VAL A 216 -2.59 14.04 -1.77
CA VAL A 216 -3.13 14.31 -0.43
C VAL A 216 -3.44 13.03 0.35
N ASN A 217 -3.70 11.92 -0.36
CA ASN A 217 -4.12 10.64 0.19
C ASN A 217 -3.06 9.54 0.06
N GLU A 218 -1.87 9.84 -0.45
CA GLU A 218 -0.77 8.88 -0.65
C GLU A 218 -0.40 8.15 0.66
N ASP A 219 -0.26 8.89 1.77
CA ASP A 219 0.04 8.34 3.10
C ASP A 219 -1.00 7.31 3.55
N ALA A 220 -2.26 7.50 3.17
CA ALA A 220 -3.33 6.59 3.57
C ALA A 220 -3.37 5.33 2.69
N LEU A 221 -3.05 5.47 1.40
CA LEU A 221 -2.89 4.35 0.48
C LEU A 221 -1.72 3.45 0.94
N GLU A 222 -0.57 4.05 1.21
CA GLU A 222 0.61 3.37 1.76
C GLU A 222 0.28 2.76 3.13
N GLY A 223 -0.36 3.54 4.01
CA GLY A 223 -0.81 3.07 5.32
C GLY A 223 -1.72 1.84 5.22
N PHE A 224 -2.66 1.81 4.28
CA PHE A 224 -3.48 0.63 4.02
C PHE A 224 -2.65 -0.55 3.51
N ALA A 225 -1.80 -0.34 2.51
CA ALA A 225 -1.00 -1.41 1.90
C ALA A 225 -0.07 -2.07 2.93
N LEU A 226 0.66 -1.28 3.70
CA LEU A 226 1.56 -1.76 4.76
C LEU A 226 0.82 -2.51 5.87
N ASN A 227 -0.45 -2.14 6.13
CA ASN A 227 -1.27 -2.78 7.16
C ASN A 227 -2.23 -3.84 6.62
N PHE A 228 -2.19 -4.15 5.31
CA PHE A 228 -3.15 -5.05 4.67
C PHE A 228 -3.17 -6.44 5.34
N PHE A 229 -1.98 -6.99 5.61
CA PHE A 229 -1.78 -8.28 6.30
C PHE A 229 -1.33 -8.16 7.75
N ALA A 230 -1.16 -6.94 8.27
CA ALA A 230 -0.59 -6.73 9.60
C ALA A 230 -1.51 -7.35 10.66
N LYS A 231 -1.28 -8.62 11.02
CA LYS A 231 -2.06 -9.33 12.04
C LYS A 231 -2.19 -8.39 13.22
N ALA A 232 -3.42 -7.99 13.55
CA ALA A 232 -3.71 -7.13 14.68
C ALA A 232 -3.01 -7.77 15.88
N LYS A 233 -1.86 -7.21 16.29
CA LYS A 233 -1.05 -7.79 17.37
C LYS A 233 -2.00 -7.86 18.54
N SER A 234 -2.43 -9.07 18.91
CA SER A 234 -3.35 -9.20 20.02
C SER A 234 -2.63 -8.60 21.20
N LYS A 235 -3.24 -7.58 21.81
CA LYS A 235 -2.77 -7.01 23.07
C LYS A 235 -3.00 -8.04 24.18
N HIS A 236 -2.39 -9.23 24.07
CA HIS A 236 -2.20 -10.09 25.22
C HIS A 236 -1.08 -9.48 26.04
N LYS A 237 -1.49 -8.57 26.93
CA LYS A 237 -0.74 -8.18 28.11
C LYS A 237 -0.55 -9.45 28.94
N ALA A 238 0.55 -10.17 28.71
CA ALA A 238 0.92 -11.31 29.53
C ALA A 238 1.04 -10.82 30.98
N LYS A 239 0.15 -11.31 31.86
CA LYS A 239 0.36 -11.21 33.30
C LYS A 239 1.63 -12.01 33.62
N PRO A 240 2.61 -11.46 34.33
CA PRO A 240 3.79 -12.21 34.73
C PRO A 240 3.35 -13.33 35.68
N SER A 241 3.49 -14.58 35.26
CA SER A 241 3.35 -15.74 36.13
C SER A 241 4.61 -15.85 36.99
N THR A 242 4.44 -15.62 38.28
CA THR A 242 5.40 -15.96 39.32
C THR A 242 5.72 -17.45 39.24
N SER A 243 6.97 -17.80 38.93
CA SER A 243 7.49 -19.17 39.09
C SER A 243 8.79 -19.14 39.89
N GLN A 244 8.88 -20.13 40.78
CA GLN A 244 9.97 -20.40 41.72
C GLN A 244 11.27 -20.84 41.02
N PRO A 245 12.42 -20.77 41.73
CA PRO A 245 13.71 -21.13 41.16
C PRO A 245 13.99 -22.63 41.33
N GLY A 246 14.36 -23.29 40.23
CA GLY A 246 14.97 -24.61 40.20
C GLY A 246 15.97 -24.62 39.03
N GLY A 247 17.25 -24.82 39.35
CA GLY A 247 18.36 -24.59 38.43
C GLY A 247 18.54 -25.66 37.36
N ASP A 248 19.16 -25.26 36.25
CA ASP A 248 20.43 -25.85 35.82
C ASP A 248 21.13 -24.95 34.79
N GLN A 249 22.43 -24.76 35.02
CA GLN A 249 23.44 -24.16 34.13
C GLN A 249 23.75 -25.18 33.01
N GLN A 250 24.18 -24.89 31.77
CA GLN A 250 25.15 -23.91 31.28
C GLN A 250 25.16 -24.04 29.73
N ASN A 251 24.97 -22.93 28.98
CA ASN A 251 25.46 -22.64 27.60
C ASN A 251 24.72 -21.47 26.89
N GLY A 252 23.96 -20.64 27.59
CA GLY A 252 23.11 -19.60 26.99
C GLY A 252 23.71 -18.20 26.78
N THR A 253 25.01 -17.98 26.99
CA THR A 253 25.57 -16.61 27.03
C THR A 253 25.78 -15.97 25.64
N ALA A 254 26.08 -16.75 24.60
CA ALA A 254 26.36 -16.19 23.27
C ALA A 254 25.08 -15.77 22.52
N GLU A 255 24.05 -16.60 22.53
CA GLU A 255 22.79 -16.34 21.81
C GLU A 255 22.00 -15.16 22.42
N SER A 256 22.14 -14.94 23.73
CA SER A 256 21.55 -13.80 24.41
C SER A 256 22.20 -12.46 24.04
N GLU A 257 23.52 -12.45 23.80
CA GLU A 257 24.24 -11.22 23.42
C GLU A 257 24.00 -10.87 21.94
N GLU A 258 23.87 -11.85 21.05
CA GLU A 258 23.53 -11.62 19.65
C GLU A 258 22.14 -11.01 19.47
N LYS A 259 21.11 -11.59 20.12
CA LYS A 259 19.74 -11.04 20.11
C LYS A 259 19.69 -9.62 20.66
N LYS A 260 20.49 -9.32 21.69
CA LYS A 260 20.60 -7.97 22.27
C LYS A 260 21.24 -6.99 21.28
N ARG A 261 22.26 -7.42 20.53
CA ARG A 261 22.88 -6.61 19.47
C ARG A 261 21.90 -6.37 18.32
N GLU A 262 21.21 -7.40 17.84
CA GLU A 262 20.19 -7.25 16.78
C GLU A 262 19.08 -6.29 17.20
N ALA A 263 18.57 -6.41 18.43
CA ALA A 263 17.56 -5.51 18.96
C ALA A 263 18.07 -4.06 19.04
N ALA A 264 19.34 -3.85 19.40
CA ALA A 264 19.96 -2.53 19.42
C ALA A 264 20.11 -1.93 18.00
N VAL A 265 20.52 -2.74 17.01
CA VAL A 265 20.60 -2.30 15.61
C VAL A 265 19.21 -1.97 15.07
N LYS A 266 18.20 -2.78 15.37
CA LYS A 266 16.82 -2.51 14.99
C LYS A 266 16.28 -1.21 15.58
N ALA A 267 16.54 -0.95 16.86
CA ALA A 267 16.14 0.31 17.49
C ALA A 267 16.83 1.53 16.84
N LEU A 268 18.09 1.39 16.43
CA LEU A 268 18.81 2.43 15.67
C LEU A 268 18.20 2.64 14.29
N TYR A 269 17.81 1.57 13.59
CA TYR A 269 17.10 1.65 12.31
C TYR A 269 15.75 2.35 12.46
N GLU A 270 14.91 1.94 13.41
CA GLU A 270 13.59 2.53 13.62
C GLU A 270 13.71 4.04 13.90
N LYS A 271 14.66 4.43 14.77
CA LYS A 271 14.94 5.84 15.04
C LYS A 271 15.38 6.60 13.79
N TRP A 272 16.40 6.10 13.08
CA TRP A 272 16.91 6.74 11.87
C TRP A 272 15.84 6.83 10.77
N SER A 273 15.04 5.78 10.59
CA SER A 273 13.97 5.72 9.58
C SER A 273 12.89 6.77 9.85
N VAL A 274 12.46 6.91 11.12
CA VAL A 274 11.47 7.91 11.53
C VAL A 274 12.00 9.32 11.35
N GLU A 275 13.23 9.60 11.80
CA GLU A 275 13.87 10.91 11.64
C GLU A 275 14.03 11.27 10.15
N THR A 276 14.51 10.32 9.35
CA THR A 276 14.69 10.50 7.91
C THR A 276 13.35 10.74 7.22
N ALA A 277 12.33 9.92 7.48
CA ALA A 277 10.98 10.11 6.93
C ALA A 277 10.40 11.48 7.30
N SER A 278 10.56 11.91 8.56
CA SER A 278 10.13 13.24 8.99
C SER A 278 10.86 14.37 8.25
N MET A 279 12.16 14.22 7.94
CA MET A 279 12.90 15.21 7.14
C MET A 279 12.40 15.26 5.70
N PHE A 280 12.15 14.11 5.06
CA PHE A 280 11.59 14.04 3.71
C PHE A 280 10.21 14.71 3.63
N ALA A 281 9.32 14.41 4.58
CA ALA A 281 7.99 15.02 4.65
C ALA A 281 8.07 16.54 4.86
N ALA A 282 8.95 17.00 5.77
CA ALA A 282 9.15 18.43 6.02
C ALA A 282 9.71 19.17 4.79
N ALA A 283 10.64 18.55 4.07
CA ALA A 283 11.24 19.12 2.88
C ALA A 283 10.29 19.12 1.68
N ALA A 284 9.48 18.07 1.52
CA ALA A 284 8.43 18.02 0.51
C ALA A 284 7.41 19.15 0.74
N ALA A 285 6.95 19.32 1.99
CA ALA A 285 6.06 20.41 2.36
C ALA A 285 6.69 21.81 2.15
N ALA A 286 8.01 21.95 2.31
CA ALA A 286 8.73 23.22 2.11
C ALA A 286 8.93 23.56 0.64
N SER A 287 9.24 22.56 -0.19
CA SER A 287 9.45 22.71 -1.63
C SER A 287 8.17 23.16 -2.36
N ALA A 288 7.00 22.96 -1.73
CA ALA A 288 5.71 23.40 -2.25
C ALA A 288 5.48 24.94 -2.27
N GLY A 289 6.31 25.75 -1.59
CA GLY A 289 6.29 27.23 -1.64
C GLY A 289 5.08 27.93 -0.96
N PRO A 290 5.19 29.23 -0.58
CA PRO A 290 4.10 29.97 0.07
C PRO A 290 3.08 30.54 -0.95
N LYS A 291 1.99 29.79 -1.16
CA LYS A 291 0.67 30.17 -1.73
C LYS A 291 0.59 30.68 -3.18
N GLN A 292 0.15 29.80 -4.07
CA GLN A 292 -1.01 30.01 -4.95
C GLN A 292 -1.79 28.68 -5.07
N LYS A 293 -3.09 28.78 -5.35
CA LYS A 293 -4.04 27.67 -5.50
C LYS A 293 -3.50 26.59 -6.46
N THR A 294 -3.74 25.32 -6.09
CA THR A 294 -3.49 24.04 -6.81
C THR A 294 -2.02 23.69 -7.12
N PRO A 295 -1.50 22.54 -6.65
CA PRO A 295 -0.17 22.08 -7.03
C PRO A 295 -0.17 21.43 -8.42
N ARG A 296 0.82 21.77 -9.25
CA ARG A 296 1.15 21.08 -10.52
C ARG A 296 2.43 20.23 -10.35
N LYS A 297 2.32 18.97 -10.74
CA LYS A 297 3.33 17.90 -10.93
C LYS A 297 4.38 18.26 -11.99
N ILE A 298 5.46 17.46 -12.07
CA ILE A 298 6.41 17.45 -13.19
C ILE A 298 5.64 17.46 -14.51
N GLN A 299 5.95 18.47 -15.33
CA GLN A 299 5.27 18.81 -16.55
C GLN A 299 5.56 17.78 -17.65
N VAL A 300 4.59 16.90 -17.93
CA VAL A 300 4.12 16.71 -19.32
C VAL A 300 2.76 17.43 -19.37
N ARG A 301 2.62 18.37 -20.32
CA ARG A 301 1.62 19.45 -20.34
C ARG A 301 0.16 18.97 -20.37
N SER A 302 -0.70 19.56 -19.52
CA SER A 302 -2.14 19.76 -19.79
C SER A 302 -2.76 20.83 -18.88
N HIS A 303 -3.84 21.46 -19.35
CA HIS A 303 -4.41 22.77 -18.95
C HIS A 303 -5.70 22.66 -18.07
N SER A 304 -6.04 23.78 -17.36
CA SER A 304 -7.37 24.18 -16.79
C SER A 304 -7.75 23.61 -15.40
N THR A 305 -8.69 24.12 -14.56
CA THR A 305 -9.03 25.45 -13.96
C THR A 305 -9.75 25.20 -12.60
N SER A 306 -9.70 26.17 -11.68
CA SER A 306 -9.95 26.16 -10.21
C SER A 306 -11.40 26.10 -9.66
N SER A 307 -11.58 25.72 -8.37
CA SER A 307 -12.52 26.37 -7.41
C SER A 307 -12.20 26.08 -5.90
N ASP A 308 -12.71 26.93 -4.98
CA ASP A 308 -12.32 27.16 -3.56
C ASP A 308 -13.10 26.35 -2.49
N THR A 309 -12.47 26.04 -1.34
CA THR A 309 -13.14 25.79 -0.01
C THR A 309 -12.16 25.91 1.19
N PRO A 310 -12.64 26.12 2.45
CA PRO A 310 -11.84 26.60 3.61
C PRO A 310 -11.36 25.50 4.59
N PRO A 311 -10.39 25.78 5.50
CA PRO A 311 -9.72 24.74 6.31
C PRO A 311 -10.29 24.60 7.75
N PRO A 312 -10.20 23.41 8.39
CA PRO A 312 -10.53 23.22 9.79
C PRO A 312 -9.32 23.35 10.73
N LEU A 313 -9.64 23.73 11.98
CA LEU A 313 -8.75 24.02 13.09
C LEU A 313 -8.33 22.73 13.83
N HIS A 314 -7.01 22.61 14.07
CA HIS A 314 -6.30 21.98 15.21
C HIS A 314 -5.03 21.26 14.74
N ARG A 315 -3.89 21.99 14.73
CA ARG A 315 -2.55 21.42 14.52
C ARG A 315 -1.73 21.50 15.82
N LEU A 316 -1.16 20.37 16.20
CA LEU A 316 -0.06 20.23 17.16
C LEU A 316 1.16 21.07 16.74
N PRO A 317 2.09 21.41 17.65
CA PRO A 317 3.09 22.47 17.45
C PRO A 317 3.90 22.27 16.16
N SER A 318 3.73 23.27 15.30
CA SER A 318 4.30 23.41 13.97
C SER A 318 5.83 23.40 13.98
N SER A 319 6.44 22.27 13.60
CA SER A 319 7.75 22.35 12.95
C SER A 319 7.53 23.04 11.62
N THR A 320 8.07 24.23 11.43
CA THR A 320 8.01 24.92 10.15
C THR A 320 8.56 23.99 9.06
N PRO A 321 7.89 23.85 7.90
CA PRO A 321 8.40 23.06 6.80
C PRO A 321 9.78 23.62 6.40
N LYS A 322 10.79 22.74 6.29
CA LYS A 322 12.17 23.11 6.00
C LYS A 322 12.73 22.19 4.92
N LEU A 323 13.32 22.78 3.90
CA LEU A 323 14.15 22.07 2.92
C LEU A 323 15.36 21.43 3.61
N PHE A 324 15.95 20.40 2.99
CA PHE A 324 17.19 19.81 3.46
C PHE A 324 18.34 20.82 3.38
N THR A 325 19.01 21.01 4.51
CA THR A 325 20.30 21.73 4.62
C THR A 325 21.41 20.81 5.13
N MET A 326 21.10 19.54 5.36
CA MET A 326 22.03 18.49 5.77
C MET A 326 21.54 17.13 5.29
N PHE A 327 22.45 16.17 5.15
CA PHE A 327 22.11 14.82 4.76
C PHE A 327 21.69 13.98 5.98
N PRO A 328 20.68 13.11 5.87
CA PRO A 328 20.30 12.17 6.93
C PRO A 328 21.32 11.02 7.05
N TYR A 329 22.48 11.31 7.62
CA TYR A 329 23.56 10.34 7.79
C TYR A 329 23.15 9.12 8.62
N LEU A 330 23.79 7.99 8.32
CA LEU A 330 23.62 6.77 9.11
C LEU A 330 24.16 6.98 10.53
N PRO A 331 23.60 6.30 11.55
CA PRO A 331 24.15 6.34 12.90
C PRO A 331 25.62 5.91 12.92
N GLY A 332 26.50 6.71 13.51
CA GLY A 332 27.94 6.42 13.56
C GLY A 332 28.30 5.10 14.27
N SER A 333 27.41 4.62 15.15
CA SER A 333 27.53 3.30 15.78
C SER A 333 27.39 2.12 14.80
N LEU A 334 26.79 2.36 13.63
CA LEU A 334 26.58 1.34 12.59
C LEU A 334 27.59 1.44 11.45
N THR A 335 28.24 2.59 11.25
CA THR A 335 29.23 2.82 10.19
C THR A 335 30.63 2.31 10.54
N THR A 336 30.70 1.10 11.13
CA THR A 336 31.92 0.54 11.74
C THR A 336 32.65 -0.49 10.86
N CYS A 337 32.24 -0.71 9.61
CA CYS A 337 32.96 -1.60 8.69
C CYS A 337 34.45 -1.22 8.60
N ALA A 338 35.31 -2.20 8.90
CA ALA A 338 36.74 -2.03 9.08
C ALA A 338 37.58 -2.41 7.84
N LEU A 339 36.94 -2.83 6.74
CA LEU A 339 37.63 -3.20 5.51
C LEU A 339 38.43 -2.00 4.96
N PRO A 340 39.70 -2.18 4.56
CA PRO A 340 40.55 -1.07 4.10
C PRO A 340 39.92 -0.23 2.97
N ALA A 341 39.31 -0.89 1.98
CA ALA A 341 38.62 -0.20 0.88
C ALA A 341 37.43 0.64 1.37
N CYS A 342 36.67 0.13 2.34
CA CYS A 342 35.54 0.86 2.93
C CYS A 342 36.01 2.05 3.77
N LYS A 343 37.14 1.93 4.49
CA LYS A 343 37.72 3.04 5.24
C LYS A 343 38.11 4.20 4.32
N MET A 344 38.73 3.90 3.18
CA MET A 344 39.11 4.93 2.20
C MET A 344 37.88 5.69 1.69
N LEU A 345 36.81 4.98 1.32
CA LEU A 345 35.55 5.61 0.87
C LEU A 345 34.91 6.50 1.93
N LYS A 346 34.94 6.09 3.21
CA LYS A 346 34.35 6.86 4.32
C LYS A 346 35.10 8.15 4.65
N LEU A 347 36.40 8.21 4.34
CA LEU A 347 37.27 9.34 4.65
C LEU A 347 37.16 10.47 3.62
N GLU A 348 36.49 10.25 2.49
CA GLU A 348 36.31 11.28 1.48
C GLU A 348 35.51 12.46 2.05
N GLU A 349 36.09 13.66 1.90
CA GLU A 349 35.47 14.93 2.26
C GLU A 349 34.27 15.16 1.32
N ASN A 350 33.06 15.20 1.86
CA ASN A 350 31.78 15.18 1.15
C ASN A 350 31.27 13.80 0.69
N SER A 351 31.59 12.73 1.42
CA SER A 351 30.93 11.43 1.29
C SER A 351 29.78 11.26 2.29
N ILE A 352 28.96 10.23 2.11
CA ILE A 352 27.94 9.84 3.10
C ILE A 352 28.52 9.13 4.35
N HIS A 353 29.84 9.03 4.46
CA HIS A 353 30.57 8.39 5.57
C HIS A 353 30.12 6.95 5.88
N ALA A 354 29.63 6.23 4.87
CA ALA A 354 29.18 4.85 4.96
C ALA A 354 29.59 4.07 3.70
N CYS A 355 29.86 2.78 3.85
CA CYS A 355 30.03 1.85 2.72
C CYS A 355 28.80 0.95 2.54
N HIS A 356 28.74 0.18 1.45
CA HIS A 356 27.60 -0.70 1.18
C HIS A 356 27.35 -1.70 2.32
N HIS A 357 28.39 -2.23 2.98
CA HIS A 357 28.23 -3.12 4.14
C HIS A 357 27.53 -2.44 5.33
N ASP A 358 27.83 -1.16 5.60
CA ASP A 358 27.19 -0.44 6.71
C ASP A 358 25.72 -0.15 6.38
N VAL A 359 25.46 0.24 5.11
CA VAL A 359 24.12 0.47 4.59
C VAL A 359 23.31 -0.82 4.65
N GLU A 360 23.83 -1.93 4.13
CA GLU A 360 23.20 -3.24 4.20
C GLU A 360 22.85 -3.63 5.63
N LYS A 361 23.81 -3.53 6.55
CA LYS A 361 23.61 -3.88 7.96
C LYS A 361 22.47 -3.09 8.60
N LEU A 362 22.39 -1.79 8.31
CA LEU A 362 21.29 -0.95 8.78
C LEU A 362 19.96 -1.36 8.13
N LEU A 363 19.93 -1.53 6.81
CA LEU A 363 18.69 -1.82 6.07
C LEU A 363 18.15 -3.22 6.36
N ARG A 364 19.00 -4.22 6.61
CA ARG A 364 18.57 -5.56 7.06
C ARG A 364 17.81 -5.52 8.38
N ALA A 365 18.13 -4.57 9.25
CA ALA A 365 17.45 -4.39 10.53
C ALA A 365 15.98 -3.91 10.39
N SER A 366 15.56 -3.48 9.19
CA SER A 366 14.16 -3.21 8.86
C SER A 366 13.26 -4.43 8.96
N GLY A 367 13.80 -5.63 8.71
CA GLY A 367 13.00 -6.85 8.49
C GLY A 367 12.26 -6.89 7.15
N LEU A 368 12.44 -5.89 6.28
CA LEU A 368 11.83 -5.79 4.94
C LEU A 368 12.87 -5.96 3.81
N TYR A 369 14.12 -6.22 4.16
CA TYR A 369 15.25 -6.25 3.23
C TYR A 369 15.07 -7.32 2.16
N SER A 370 14.76 -6.87 0.95
CA SER A 370 14.54 -7.66 -0.25
C SER A 370 14.92 -6.82 -1.48
N TYR A 371 15.09 -7.47 -2.64
CA TYR A 371 15.43 -6.77 -3.88
C TYR A 371 14.40 -5.68 -4.23
N GLU A 372 13.11 -6.00 -4.13
CA GLU A 372 12.03 -5.05 -4.43
C GLU A 372 11.99 -3.88 -3.44
N TRP A 373 12.17 -4.17 -2.14
CA TRP A 373 12.24 -3.12 -1.13
C TRP A 373 13.44 -2.19 -1.35
N LEU A 374 14.62 -2.74 -1.70
CA LEU A 374 15.80 -1.93 -2.03
C LEU A 374 15.60 -1.06 -3.27
N ARG A 375 14.81 -1.53 -4.24
CA ARG A 375 14.46 -0.75 -5.43
C ARG A 375 13.64 0.48 -5.05
N GLN A 376 12.66 0.33 -4.16
CA GLN A 376 11.86 1.45 -3.66
C GLN A 376 12.71 2.44 -2.85
N GLU A 377 13.54 1.94 -1.95
CA GLU A 377 14.49 2.79 -1.21
C GLU A 377 15.44 3.52 -2.16
N ARG A 378 15.96 2.85 -3.21
CA ARG A 378 16.81 3.49 -4.21
C ARG A 378 16.12 4.68 -4.88
N LEU A 379 14.84 4.58 -5.24
CA LEU A 379 14.10 5.69 -5.87
C LEU A 379 13.96 6.91 -4.94
N ARG A 380 13.83 6.69 -3.63
CA ARG A 380 13.82 7.74 -2.62
C ARG A 380 15.12 8.56 -2.60
N TRP A 381 16.25 7.90 -2.90
CA TRP A 381 17.59 8.52 -2.95
C TRP A 381 17.99 9.00 -4.35
N HIS A 382 17.08 9.09 -5.32
CA HIS A 382 17.42 9.59 -6.65
C HIS A 382 17.99 11.02 -6.57
N PRO A 383 19.19 11.32 -7.12
CA PRO A 383 19.86 12.62 -6.96
C PRO A 383 18.97 13.80 -7.30
N ASP A 384 18.28 13.75 -8.45
CA ASP A 384 17.41 14.85 -8.88
C ASP A 384 16.17 15.03 -8.01
N ARG A 385 15.59 13.94 -7.51
CA ARG A 385 14.41 13.99 -6.63
C ARG A 385 14.82 14.59 -5.29
N PHE A 386 15.93 14.11 -4.73
CA PHE A 386 16.47 14.61 -3.48
C PHE A 386 16.92 16.08 -3.58
N GLY A 387 17.56 16.47 -4.69
CA GLY A 387 18.02 17.84 -4.91
C GLY A 387 16.89 18.88 -4.93
N ARG A 388 15.67 18.51 -5.34
CA ARG A 388 14.49 19.40 -5.27
C ARG A 388 13.98 19.61 -3.85
N LEU A 389 14.33 18.71 -2.94
CA LEU A 389 14.03 18.81 -1.52
C LEU A 389 15.10 19.58 -0.75
N CYS A 390 16.21 19.94 -1.39
CA CYS A 390 17.33 20.66 -0.78
C CYS A 390 17.17 22.18 -0.90
N ALA A 391 17.67 22.90 0.12
CA ALA A 391 17.89 24.34 0.04
C ALA A 391 18.84 24.67 -1.12
N GLU A 392 18.69 25.85 -1.73
CA GLU A 392 19.40 26.20 -2.96
C GLU A 392 20.92 26.16 -2.77
N GLU A 393 21.40 26.69 -1.65
CA GLU A 393 22.81 26.72 -1.25
C GLU A 393 23.40 25.33 -0.96
N TRP A 394 22.55 24.33 -0.69
CA TRP A 394 22.97 22.97 -0.34
C TRP A 394 22.62 21.94 -1.42
N ARG A 395 21.93 22.35 -2.49
CA ARG A 395 21.34 21.45 -3.50
C ARG A 395 22.36 20.55 -4.17
N GLU A 396 23.48 21.09 -4.62
CA GLU A 396 24.50 20.32 -5.33
C GLU A 396 25.22 19.33 -4.40
N THR A 397 25.48 19.74 -3.16
CA THR A 397 26.01 18.85 -2.11
C THR A 397 25.02 17.73 -1.80
N GLY A 398 23.73 18.06 -1.62
CA GLY A 398 22.66 17.08 -1.37
C GLY A 398 22.50 16.08 -2.51
N LYS A 399 22.52 16.53 -3.77
CA LYS A 399 22.50 15.66 -4.96
C LYS A 399 23.68 14.69 -4.96
N LYS A 400 24.89 15.18 -4.67
CA LYS A 400 26.10 14.34 -4.63
C LYS A 400 25.95 13.23 -3.58
N LEU A 401 25.55 13.57 -2.36
CA LEU A 401 25.38 12.62 -1.25
C LEU A 401 24.25 11.62 -1.52
N ALA A 402 23.10 12.07 -2.04
CA ALA A 402 22.03 11.18 -2.46
C ALA A 402 22.48 10.24 -3.59
N GLY A 403 23.31 10.72 -4.52
CA GLY A 403 23.91 9.91 -5.57
C GLY A 403 24.85 8.82 -5.05
N GLU A 404 25.60 9.08 -3.98
CA GLU A 404 26.37 8.03 -3.31
C GLU A 404 25.46 6.97 -2.69
N MET A 405 24.42 7.38 -1.96
CA MET A 405 23.45 6.43 -1.40
C MET A 405 22.77 5.60 -2.49
N PHE A 406 22.35 6.23 -3.59
CA PHE A 406 21.74 5.58 -4.75
C PHE A 406 22.67 4.52 -5.38
N LYS A 407 23.97 4.81 -5.49
CA LYS A 407 24.98 3.86 -5.97
C LYS A 407 25.11 2.67 -5.02
N LEU A 408 25.18 2.92 -3.71
CA LEU A 408 25.25 1.83 -2.72
C LEU A 408 24.01 0.93 -2.79
N MET A 409 22.80 1.50 -2.90
CA MET A 409 21.58 0.70 -3.09
C MET A 409 21.65 -0.16 -4.36
N SER A 410 22.24 0.37 -5.44
CA SER A 410 22.41 -0.36 -6.70
C SER A 410 23.33 -1.58 -6.54
N VAL A 411 24.44 -1.44 -5.81
CA VAL A 411 25.34 -2.56 -5.48
C VAL A 411 24.60 -3.63 -4.68
N LEU A 412 23.86 -3.24 -3.64
CA LEU A 412 23.09 -4.18 -2.81
C LEU A 412 22.02 -4.95 -3.61
N MET A 413 21.40 -4.30 -4.58
CA MET A 413 20.46 -4.93 -5.51
C MET A 413 21.15 -5.95 -6.43
N GLU A 414 22.37 -5.67 -6.89
CA GLU A 414 23.18 -6.59 -7.70
C GLU A 414 23.64 -7.81 -6.90
N ASP A 415 24.06 -7.61 -5.64
CA ASP A 415 24.46 -8.70 -4.74
C ASP A 415 23.30 -9.69 -4.49
N LEU A 416 22.08 -9.19 -4.23
CA LEU A 416 20.89 -10.04 -4.07
C LEU A 416 20.52 -10.81 -5.35
N LYS A 417 20.77 -10.22 -6.54
CA LYS A 417 20.58 -10.92 -7.82
C LYS A 417 21.60 -12.05 -7.99
N GLY A 418 22.86 -11.82 -7.62
CA GLY A 418 23.94 -12.79 -7.71
C GLY A 418 23.70 -14.05 -6.87
N ASP A 419 23.22 -13.88 -5.63
CA ASP A 419 22.95 -14.99 -4.72
C ASP A 419 21.83 -15.92 -5.21
N SER A 420 20.83 -15.36 -5.91
CA SER A 420 19.73 -16.15 -6.49
C SER A 420 20.18 -17.07 -7.65
N GLY A 421 21.34 -16.82 -8.24
CA GLY A 421 21.89 -17.58 -9.37
C GLY A 421 22.88 -18.70 -9.00
N GLN A 422 23.47 -18.69 -7.80
CA GLN A 422 24.53 -19.64 -7.40
C GLN A 422 24.05 -20.80 -6.52
N GLY A 423 22.77 -20.84 -6.12
CA GLY A 423 22.21 -21.93 -5.30
C GLY A 423 22.00 -23.29 -5.99
N GLY A 424 22.42 -23.45 -7.26
CA GLY A 424 22.12 -24.63 -8.08
C GLY A 424 23.28 -25.58 -8.38
N SER A 425 24.52 -25.30 -7.98
CA SER A 425 25.64 -26.19 -8.33
C SER A 425 26.82 -26.05 -7.36
N ARG A 426 26.68 -26.65 -6.18
CA ARG A 426 27.81 -27.13 -5.35
C ARG A 426 27.27 -28.18 -4.39
N GLY A 427 27.26 -29.43 -4.84
CA GLY A 427 26.88 -30.58 -4.02
C GLY A 427 27.08 -31.90 -4.77
N SER A 428 28.28 -32.46 -4.61
CA SER A 428 28.80 -33.76 -5.06
C SER A 428 29.55 -33.76 -6.39
#